data_AF-X0TBM6-F1
#
_entry.id   AF-X0TBM6-F1
#
_cell.length_a   1.000
_cell.length_b   1.000
_cell.length_c   1.000
_cell.angle_alpha   90.00
_cell.angle_beta   90.00
_cell.angle_gamma   90.00
#
_symmetry.space_group_name_H-M   'P 1'
#
loop_
_entity.id
_entity.type
_entity.pdbx_description
1 polymer ?
#
loop_
_entity_poly.entity_id
_entity_poly.type
_entity_poly.pdbx_seq_one_letter_code
_entity_poly.pdbx_strand_id
1 'polypeptide(L)' 'MGKAKMTFEQALGKLEQIVSRIEQGKVSLEESIEAYAEGIKLIDQCRA' A
#
# COMPACT_ATOMS: atom_id res chain seq x y z
N MET A 1 -17.31 -14.62 -10.33
CA MET A 1 -17.11 -13.36 -9.57
C MET A 1 -15.75 -12.81 -9.97
N GLY A 2 -15.72 -11.80 -10.84
CA GLY A 2 -14.46 -11.22 -11.33
C GLY A 2 -13.74 -10.49 -10.20
N LYS A 3 -12.43 -10.73 -10.03
CA LYS A 3 -11.60 -9.93 -9.13
C LYS A 3 -11.69 -8.48 -9.60
N ALA A 4 -12.41 -7.63 -8.87
CA ALA A 4 -12.44 -6.21 -9.16
C ALA A 4 -10.98 -5.71 -9.07
N LYS A 5 -10.43 -5.21 -10.18
CA LYS A 5 -9.18 -4.46 -10.15
C LYS A 5 -9.40 -3.30 -9.18
N MET A 6 -8.51 -3.17 -8.20
CA MET A 6 -8.56 -2.07 -7.26
C MET A 6 -8.41 -0.75 -8.03
N THR A 7 -9.23 0.25 -7.72
CA THR A 7 -9.16 1.54 -8.41
C THR A 7 -7.91 2.31 -7.99
N PHE A 8 -7.48 3.26 -8.82
CA PHE A 8 -6.36 4.15 -8.51
C PHE A 8 -6.54 4.83 -7.14
N GLU A 9 -7.73 5.38 -6.88
CA GLU A 9 -8.05 6.06 -5.62
C GLU A 9 -7.96 5.12 -4.41
N GLN A 10 -8.39 3.87 -4.57
CA GLN A 10 -8.27 2.86 -3.51
C GLN A 10 -6.80 2.50 -3.24
N ALA A 11 -5.98 2.40 -4.29
CA ALA A 11 -4.54 2.12 -4.17
C ALA A 11 -3.78 3.28 -3.52
N LEU A 12 -4.12 4.51 -3.89
CA LEU A 12 -3.56 5.71 -3.27
C LEU A 12 -3.92 5.79 -1.78
N GLY A 13 -5.20 5.58 -1.42
CA GLY A 13 -5.62 5.61 -0.01
C GLY A 13 -4.95 4.54 0.87
N LYS A 14 -4.67 3.35 0.31
CA LYS A 14 -3.87 2.34 1.03
C LYS A 14 -2.43 2.78 1.24
N LEU A 15 -1.80 3.41 0.24
CA LEU A 15 -0.44 3.89 0.34
C LEU A 15 -0.33 4.98 1.44
N GLU A 16 -1.29 5.91 1.50
CA GLU A 16 -1.36 6.94 2.53
C GLU A 16 -1.47 6.33 3.94
N GLN A 17 -2.28 5.29 4.11
CA GLN A 17 -2.39 4.58 5.40
C GLN A 17 -1.11 3.88 5.81
N ILE A 18 -0.35 3.33 4.86
CA ILE A 18 0.95 2.71 5.10
C ILE A 18 1.96 3.77 5.55
N VAL A 19 2.06 4.88 4.81
CA VAL A 19 2.96 6.00 5.14
C VAL A 19 2.64 6.56 6.53
N SER A 20 1.36 6.79 6.84
CA SER A 20 0.95 7.30 8.16
C SER A 20 1.36 6.37 9.30
N ARG A 21 1.29 5.05 9.12
CA ARG A 21 1.76 4.08 10.14
C ARG A 21 3.26 4.17 10.34
N ILE A 22 4.02 4.27 9.24
CA ILE A 22 5.49 4.43 9.27
C ILE A 22 5.89 5.72 9.99
N GLU A 23 5.26 6.84 9.67
CA GLU A 23 5.53 8.14 10.30
C GLU A 23 5.20 8.17 11.79
N GLN A 24 4.23 7.38 12.25
CA GLN A 24 3.90 7.25 13.67
C GLN A 24 4.96 6.48 14.47
N GLY A 25 5.95 5.87 13.81
CA GLY A 25 7.05 5.15 14.46
C GLY A 25 6.62 3.90 15.23
N LYS A 26 5.40 3.40 14.99
CA LYS A 26 4.81 2.23 15.68
C LYS A 26 4.95 0.93 14.90
N VAL A 27 5.52 0.98 13.70
CA VAL A 27 5.74 -0.21 12.87
C VAL A 27 7.14 -0.75 13.11
N SER A 28 7.19 -2.06 13.35
CA SER A 28 8.43 -2.81 13.36
C SER A 28 9.11 -2.77 11.98
N LEU A 29 10.39 -3.12 11.95
CA LEU A 29 11.16 -3.27 10.70
C LEU A 29 10.47 -4.26 9.74
N GLU A 30 9.91 -5.34 10.30
CA GLU A 30 9.26 -6.40 9.54
C GLU A 30 7.95 -5.91 8.90
N GLU A 31 7.10 -5.21 9.67
CA GLU A 31 5.90 -4.55 9.13
C GLU A 31 6.23 -3.47 8.10
N SER A 32 7.36 -2.77 8.27
CA SER A 32 7.82 -1.76 7.29
C SER A 32 8.20 -2.40 5.95
N ILE A 33 8.83 -3.59 5.99
CA ILE A 33 9.18 -4.36 4.78
C ILE A 33 7.92 -4.89 4.09
N GLU A 34 6.95 -5.41 4.85
CA GLU A 34 5.66 -5.85 4.30
C GLU A 34 4.89 -4.71 3.65
N ALA A 35 4.82 -3.56 4.34
CA ALA A 35 4.11 -2.38 3.85
C ALA A 35 4.76 -1.79 2.59
N TYR A 36 6.10 -1.82 2.50
CA TYR A 36 6.83 -1.47 1.28
C TYR A 36 6.47 -2.41 0.11
N ALA A 37 6.44 -3.73 0.34
CA ALA A 37 6.09 -4.70 -0.69
C ALA A 37 4.63 -4.55 -1.16
N GLU A 38 3.71 -4.21 -0.27
CA GLU A 38 2.32 -3.87 -0.64
C GLU A 38 2.28 -2.57 -1.47
N GLY A 39 3.02 -1.54 -1.05
CA GLY A 39 3.13 -0.27 -1.79
C GLY A 39 3.61 -0.44 -3.23
N ILE A 40 4.65 -1.27 -3.46
CA ILE A 40 5.15 -1.58 -4.81
C ILE A 40 4.07 -2.24 -5.68
N LYS A 41 3.33 -3.21 -5.13
CA LYS A 41 2.22 -3.87 -5.86
C LYS A 41 1.11 -2.88 -6.23
N LEU A 42 0.80 -1.94 -5.34
CA LEU A 42 -0.20 -0.92 -5.59
C LEU A 42 0.25 0.08 -6.68
N ILE A 43 1.53 0.50 -6.65
CA ILE A 43 2.10 1.37 -7.67
C ILE A 43 2.06 0.70 -9.06
N ASP A 44 2.41 -0.58 -9.16
CA ASP A 44 2.34 -1.33 -10.42
C ASP A 44 0.90 -1.45 -10.94
N GLN A 45 -0.08 -1.59 -10.05
CA GLN A 45 -1.50 -1.59 -10.44
C GLN A 45 -1.97 -0.22 -10.93
N CYS A 46 -1.45 0.89 -10.37
CA CYS A 46 -1.77 2.24 -10.82
C CYS A 46 -1.11 2.61 -12.15
N ARG A 47 0.01 1.98 -12.50
CA ARG A 47 0.76 2.23 -13.75
C ARG A 47 0.21 1.44 -14.96
N ALA A 48 -0.66 0.46 -14.74
CA ALA A 48 -1.18 -0.47 -15.76
C ALA A 48 -2.62 -0.18 -16.18
#